data_AF-A0AAW9RB47-F1
#
_entry.id   AF-A0AAW9RB47-F1
#
_cell.length_a   1.000
_cell.length_b   1.000
_cell.length_c   1.000
_cell.angle_alpha   90.00
_cell.angle_beta   90.00
_cell.angle_gamma   90.00
#
_symmetry.space_group_name_H-M   'P 1'
#
loop_
_entity.id
_entity.type
_entity.pdbx_description
1 polymer ?
#
loop_
_entity_poly.entity_id
_entity_poly.type
_entity_poly.pdbx_seq_one_letter_code
_entity_poly.pdbx_strand_id
1 'polypeptide(L)'
;MKKQKVAVVRGVLIGFLLAFLVAAVPTILDWSANPAGIFRGGAGTNWAVVFETFFSWFWPLFLFFAPVAIVFLVWIARRGAGHAE
;
A
#
# COMPACT_ATOMS: atom_id res chain seq x y z
N MET A 1 8.72 10.76 23.27
CA MET A 1 7.58 11.11 22.39
C MET A 1 7.95 11.43 20.93
N LYS A 2 8.98 12.25 20.63
CA LYS A 2 9.36 12.62 19.24
C LYS A 2 9.71 11.42 18.33
N LYS A 3 10.48 10.43 18.85
CA LYS A 3 10.86 9.21 18.11
C LYS A 3 9.67 8.33 17.71
N GLN A 4 8.63 8.25 18.54
CA GLN A 4 7.41 7.46 18.26
C GLN A 4 6.57 8.10 17.16
N LYS A 5 6.39 9.44 17.16
CA LYS A 5 5.68 10.14 16.08
C LYS A 5 6.36 9.89 14.72
N VAL A 6 7.69 9.94 14.68
CA VAL A 6 8.48 9.63 13.47
C VAL A 6 8.28 8.17 13.03
N ALA A 7 8.27 7.23 13.97
CA ALA A 7 8.03 5.81 13.67
C ALA A 7 6.65 5.56 13.07
N VAL A 8 5.60 6.23 13.60
CA VAL A 8 4.23 6.12 13.07
C VAL A 8 4.16 6.67 11.64
N VAL A 9 4.67 7.88 11.39
CA VAL A 9 4.67 8.47 10.04
C VAL A 9 5.41 7.59 9.04
N ARG A 10 6.59 7.08 9.42
CA ARG A 10 7.34 6.13 8.58
C ARG A 10 6.57 4.84 8.32
N GLY A 11 5.88 4.30 9.34
CA GLY A 11 5.06 3.10 9.19
C GLY A 11 3.90 3.30 8.22
N VAL A 12 3.20 4.43 8.28
CA VAL A 12 2.14 4.78 7.31
C VAL A 12 2.71 4.89 5.90
N LEU A 13 3.85 5.59 5.72
CA LEU A 13 4.48 5.76 4.41
C LEU A 13 4.93 4.43 3.81
N ILE A 14 5.55 3.56 4.61
CA ILE A 14 5.96 2.22 4.17
C ILE A 14 4.74 1.38 3.81
N GLY A 15 3.70 1.37 4.65
CA GLY A 15 2.47 0.65 4.38
C GLY A 15 1.77 1.12 3.10
N PHE A 16 1.74 2.43 2.88
CA PHE A 16 1.22 3.04 1.65
C PHE A 16 2.01 2.58 0.42
N LEU A 17 3.35 2.69 0.46
CA LEU A 17 4.21 2.31 -0.66
C LEU A 17 4.08 0.82 -0.99
N LEU A 18 4.08 -0.04 0.02
CA LEU A 18 3.91 -1.49 -0.17
C LEU A 18 2.53 -1.82 -0.75
N ALA A 19 1.47 -1.24 -0.20
CA ALA A 19 0.11 -1.44 -0.70
C ALA A 19 -0.04 -0.97 -2.14
N PHE A 20 0.52 0.19 -2.48
CA PHE A 20 0.53 0.75 -3.83
C PHE A 20 1.23 -0.18 -4.82
N LEU A 21 2.46 -0.61 -4.50
CA LEU A 21 3.26 -1.46 -5.39
C LEU A 21 2.58 -2.83 -5.60
N VAL A 22 2.08 -3.44 -4.53
CA VAL A 22 1.43 -4.75 -4.61
C VAL A 22 0.09 -4.65 -5.33
N ALA A 23 -0.71 -3.59 -5.13
CA ALA A 23 -1.98 -3.39 -5.83
C ALA A 23 -1.82 -3.07 -7.32
N ALA A 24 -0.70 -2.41 -7.70
CA ALA A 24 -0.41 -2.10 -9.09
C ALA A 24 -0.21 -3.38 -9.93
N VAL A 25 0.39 -4.43 -9.37
CA VAL A 25 0.68 -5.68 -10.11
C VAL A 25 -0.58 -6.33 -10.70
N PRO A 26 -1.60 -6.74 -9.91
CA PRO A 26 -2.80 -7.35 -10.46
C PRO A 26 -3.57 -6.38 -11.37
N THR A 27 -3.61 -5.09 -11.03
CA THR A 27 -4.27 -4.08 -11.87
C THR A 27 -3.65 -3.97 -13.26
N ILE A 28 -2.32 -3.95 -13.34
CA ILE A 28 -1.60 -3.89 -14.63
C ILE A 28 -1.79 -5.20 -15.41
N LEU A 29 -1.77 -6.35 -14.73
CA LEU A 29 -2.01 -7.65 -15.35
C LEU A 29 -3.42 -7.72 -15.94
N ASP A 30 -4.45 -7.33 -15.18
CA ASP A 30 -5.84 -7.32 -15.65
C ASP A 30 -6.06 -6.30 -16.76
N TRP A 31 -5.48 -5.10 -16.64
CA TRP A 31 -5.53 -4.10 -17.70
C TRP A 31 -4.88 -4.59 -18.99
N SER A 32 -3.73 -5.26 -18.89
CA SER A 32 -2.98 -5.83 -20.02
C SER A 32 -3.66 -7.06 -20.64
N ALA A 33 -4.28 -7.92 -19.83
CA ALA A 33 -5.03 -9.08 -20.30
C ALA A 33 -6.39 -8.68 -20.89
N ASN A 34 -6.97 -7.58 -20.40
CA ASN A 34 -8.27 -7.04 -20.80
C ASN A 34 -9.39 -8.11 -20.80
N PRO A 35 -9.62 -8.80 -19.67
CA PRO A 35 -10.64 -9.85 -19.58
C PRO A 35 -12.01 -9.30 -19.97
N ALA A 36 -12.75 -10.04 -20.81
CA ALA A 36 -14.05 -9.64 -21.33
C ALA A 36 -14.10 -8.25 -22.02
N GLY A 37 -12.96 -7.64 -22.33
CA GLY A 37 -12.89 -6.32 -22.98
C GLY A 37 -13.22 -5.12 -22.08
N ILE A 38 -13.29 -5.29 -20.75
CA ILE A 38 -13.80 -4.24 -19.85
C ILE A 38 -12.80 -3.10 -19.57
N PHE A 39 -11.50 -3.37 -19.70
CA PHE A 39 -10.43 -2.40 -19.40
C PHE A 39 -10.11 -1.52 -20.60
N ARG A 40 -10.16 -2.09 -21.81
CA ARG A 40 -9.80 -1.40 -23.07
C ARG A 40 -10.76 -1.81 -24.19
N GLY A 41 -11.29 -0.83 -24.92
CA GLY A 41 -12.18 -1.04 -26.07
C GLY A 41 -11.99 0.00 -27.17
N GLY A 42 -12.95 0.11 -28.09
CA GLY A 42 -12.87 1.02 -29.24
C GLY A 42 -12.78 2.52 -28.88
N ALA A 43 -13.25 2.90 -27.69
CA ALA A 43 -13.15 4.26 -27.15
C ALA A 43 -11.89 4.50 -26.30
N GLY A 44 -10.98 3.53 -26.21
CA GLY A 44 -9.76 3.61 -25.40
C GLY A 44 -9.85 2.85 -24.06
N THR A 45 -9.11 3.32 -23.05
CA THR A 45 -9.05 2.70 -21.72
C THR A 45 -10.20 3.18 -20.84
N ASN A 46 -10.88 2.25 -20.18
CA ASN A 46 -11.85 2.54 -19.14
C ASN A 46 -11.14 2.78 -17.79
N TRP A 47 -10.76 4.03 -17.54
CA TRP A 47 -10.04 4.40 -16.33
C TRP A 47 -10.83 4.23 -15.04
N ALA A 48 -12.17 4.23 -15.11
CA ALA A 48 -13.01 3.95 -13.94
C ALA A 48 -12.78 2.51 -13.45
N VAL A 49 -12.82 1.53 -14.37
CA VAL A 49 -12.54 0.12 -14.06
C VAL A 49 -11.11 -0.10 -13.57
N VAL A 50 -10.12 0.57 -14.20
CA VAL A 50 -8.72 0.52 -13.74
C VAL A 50 -8.61 1.04 -12.30
N PHE A 51 -9.22 2.18 -12.00
CA PHE A 51 -9.17 2.78 -10.67
C PHE A 51 -9.89 1.93 -9.62
N GLU A 52 -11.07 1.40 -9.94
CA GLU A 52 -11.83 0.51 -9.05
C GLU A 52 -11.04 -0.76 -8.74
N THR A 53 -10.43 -1.37 -9.76
CA THR A 53 -9.59 -2.56 -9.60
C THR A 53 -8.40 -2.25 -8.70
N PHE A 54 -7.66 -1.17 -9.00
CA PHE A 54 -6.54 -0.73 -8.16
C PHE A 54 -6.97 -0.50 -6.71
N PHE A 55 -8.06 0.23 -6.51
CA PHE A 55 -8.52 0.58 -5.17
C PHE A 55 -8.98 -0.63 -4.37
N SER A 56 -9.62 -1.61 -5.03
CA SER A 56 -10.03 -2.87 -4.39
C SER A 56 -8.86 -3.70 -3.86
N TRP A 57 -7.70 -3.64 -4.53
CA TRP A 57 -6.47 -4.26 -4.06
C TRP A 57 -5.75 -3.39 -3.03
N PHE A 58 -5.66 -2.09 -3.29
CA PHE A 58 -4.91 -1.15 -2.45
C PHE A 58 -5.48 -1.06 -1.04
N TRP A 59 -6.80 -0.91 -0.88
CA TRP A 59 -7.39 -0.59 0.42
C TRP A 59 -7.17 -1.69 1.47
N PRO A 60 -7.46 -2.98 1.20
CA PRO A 60 -7.16 -4.06 2.13
C PRO A 60 -5.66 -4.18 2.45
N LEU A 61 -4.80 -4.02 1.43
CA LEU A 61 -3.35 -4.10 1.61
C LEU A 61 -2.83 -2.96 2.48
N PHE A 62 -3.33 -1.74 2.30
CA PHE A 62 -2.93 -0.58 3.10
C PHE A 62 -3.38 -0.74 4.55
N LEU A 63 -4.63 -1.17 4.78
CA LEU A 63 -5.15 -1.47 6.10
C LEU A 63 -4.38 -2.58 6.82
N PHE A 64 -3.70 -3.46 6.09
CA PHE A 64 -2.84 -4.48 6.66
C PHE A 64 -1.39 -4.00 6.87
N PHE A 65 -0.74 -3.49 5.81
CA PHE A 65 0.68 -3.15 5.86
C PHE A 65 0.98 -1.95 6.75
N ALA A 66 0.11 -0.92 6.80
CA ALA A 66 0.39 0.26 7.61
C ALA A 66 0.41 -0.06 9.12
N PRO A 67 -0.58 -0.74 9.72
CA PRO A 67 -0.51 -1.14 11.12
C PRO A 67 0.68 -2.04 11.44
N VAL A 68 0.98 -3.02 10.57
CA VAL A 68 2.13 -3.93 10.76
C VAL A 68 3.45 -3.13 10.79
N ALA A 69 3.65 -2.24 9.82
CA ALA A 69 4.86 -1.41 9.76
C ALA A 69 4.96 -0.45 10.96
N ILE A 70 3.84 0.14 11.39
CA ILE A 70 3.80 1.01 12.58
C ILE A 70 4.21 0.22 13.84
N VAL A 71 3.58 -0.93 14.08
CA VAL A 71 3.86 -1.76 15.26
C VAL A 71 5.33 -2.16 15.29
N PHE A 72 5.85 -2.63 14.16
CA PHE A 72 7.24 -3.05 14.02
C PHE A 72 8.22 -1.89 14.30
N LEU A 73 8.02 -0.72 13.69
CA LEU A 73 8.92 0.42 13.88
C LEU A 73 8.84 1.01 15.29
N VAL A 74 7.64 1.05 15.89
CA VAL A 74 7.47 1.48 17.28
C VAL A 74 8.19 0.51 18.23
N TRP A 75 8.09 -0.80 17.99
CA TRP A 75 8.79 -1.81 18.77
C TRP A 75 10.33 -1.66 18.66
N ILE A 76 10.88 -1.44 17.47
CA ILE A 76 12.32 -1.15 17.28
C ILE A 76 12.72 0.13 18.02
N ALA A 77 11.93 1.20 17.88
CA ALA A 77 12.23 2.49 18.51
C ALA A 77 12.22 2.41 20.05
N ARG A 78 11.45 1.48 20.63
CA ARG A 78 11.46 1.20 22.08
C ARG A 78 12.72 0.46 22.51
N ARG A 79 13.16 -0.55 21.76
CA ARG A 79 14.37 -1.33 22.09
C ARG A 79 15.65 -0.51 22.01
N GLY A 80 15.79 0.33 20.98
CA GLY A 80 16.97 1.19 20.83
C GLY A 80 17.10 2.29 21.90
N ALA A 81 16.09 2.51 22.74
CA ALA A 81 16.16 3.46 23.85
C ALA A 81 16.71 2.85 25.15
N GLY A 82 16.68 1.52 25.31
CA GLY A 82 17.11 0.83 26.53
C GLY A 82 18.59 0.43 26.58
N HIS A 83 19.37 0.72 25.53
CA HIS A 83 20.82 0.45 25.48
C HIS A 83 21.67 1.73 25.64
N ALA A 84 21.03 2.86 25.95
CA ALA A 84 21.69 4.16 26.13
C ALA A 84 21.74 4.60 27.61
N GLU A 85 21.39 3.69 28.53
CA GLU A 85 21.52 3.81 29.99
C GLU A 85 22.58 2.82 30.48
#